data_AF-A0A9D6LCI2-F1
#
_entry.id   AF-A0A9D6LCI2-F1
#
_cell.length_a   1.000
_cell.length_b   1.000
_cell.length_c   1.000
_cell.angle_alpha   90.00
_cell.angle_beta   90.00
_cell.angle_gamma   90.00
#
_symmetry.space_group_name_H-M   'P 1'
#
loop_
_entity.id
_entity.type
_entity.pdbx_description
1 polymer ?
#
loop_
_entity_poly.entity_id
_entity_poly.type
_entity_poly.pdbx_seq_one_letter_code
_entity_poly.pdbx_strand_id
1 'polypeptide(L)'
;MKNLSLVFALGVSLAACLSCSSAYKDMATTAGQQSIIDQANDFLTAGNCEGAIGVLKPLVDSPYVNYEALMVYSSAYSCRGGINMAALIGNLKDLNGSDVWGVLIKTNYSTGADGHLAALDTAWKILCQAANPIDYPNASARNADQNVDMIFIQANIITTVIAPLGNASSSTGKKGKSITGLGTKSDKCHVQVALAELKDSLQYVSASASLKNISDEINTVCASVAGGCPLNESLDGCLNDGTNVLPTAGGLIIDAIDTVWN
;
A
#
# COMPACT_ATOMS: atom_id res chain seq x y z
N MET A 1 -51.21 -46.17 49.73
CA MET A 1 -52.06 -45.18 49.02
C MET A 1 -51.36 -43.84 49.08
N LYS A 2 -51.19 -43.18 47.92
CA LYS A 2 -50.78 -41.77 47.71
C LYS A 2 -49.30 -41.46 48.01
N ASN A 3 -48.46 -40.83 47.18
CA ASN A 3 -48.50 -40.18 45.85
C ASN A 3 -47.02 -40.22 45.38
N LEU A 4 -46.65 -40.67 44.18
CA LEU A 4 -46.70 -40.00 42.87
C LEU A 4 -46.27 -38.52 42.90
N SER A 5 -45.37 -38.17 41.97
CA SER A 5 -44.96 -36.81 41.55
C SER A 5 -43.67 -36.26 42.15
N LEU A 6 -42.52 -36.74 41.64
CA LEU A 6 -41.29 -35.94 41.57
C LEU A 6 -40.57 -36.19 40.24
N VAL A 7 -41.30 -36.02 39.15
CA VAL A 7 -40.78 -35.89 37.78
C VAL A 7 -41.39 -34.60 37.25
N PHE A 8 -40.60 -33.79 36.53
CA PHE A 8 -40.87 -32.43 36.01
C PHE A 8 -40.35 -31.26 36.85
N ALA A 9 -39.03 -31.05 36.80
CA ALA A 9 -38.42 -29.71 36.87
C ALA A 9 -37.01 -29.70 36.25
N LEU A 10 -36.83 -30.40 35.13
CA LEU A 10 -35.59 -30.42 34.35
C LEU A 10 -35.98 -30.28 32.86
N GLY A 11 -36.58 -29.15 32.56
CA GLY A 11 -37.06 -28.84 31.22
C GLY A 11 -37.31 -27.35 31.11
N VAL A 12 -36.63 -26.72 30.17
CA VAL A 12 -36.74 -25.30 29.79
C VAL A 12 -35.97 -24.33 30.68
N SER A 13 -34.63 -24.37 30.62
CA SER A 13 -33.81 -23.17 30.84
C SER A 13 -32.39 -23.27 30.25
N LEU A 14 -32.24 -24.00 29.13
CA LEU A 14 -30.98 -24.09 28.38
C LEU A 14 -31.18 -23.76 26.89
N ALA A 15 -31.97 -22.71 26.61
CA ALA A 15 -32.26 -22.24 25.25
C ALA A 15 -32.34 -20.70 25.16
N ALA A 16 -31.56 -19.97 25.96
CA ALA A 16 -31.54 -18.50 25.95
C ALA A 16 -30.13 -17.89 25.76
N CYS A 17 -29.13 -18.69 25.34
CA CYS A 17 -27.77 -18.18 25.08
C CYS A 17 -27.20 -18.52 23.69
N LEU A 18 -28.04 -18.91 22.72
CA LEU A 18 -27.58 -19.25 21.35
C LEU A 18 -28.13 -18.35 20.24
N SER A 19 -28.70 -17.18 20.60
CA SER A 19 -29.09 -16.16 19.63
C SER A 19 -28.52 -14.78 19.97
N CYS A 20 -27.27 -14.71 20.41
CA CYS A 20 -26.41 -13.59 20.00
C CYS A 20 -26.03 -13.78 18.53
N SER A 21 -27.02 -13.91 17.65
CA SER A 21 -26.84 -13.92 16.21
C SER A 21 -26.53 -12.49 15.78
N SER A 22 -25.22 -12.18 15.74
CA SER A 22 -24.60 -11.35 14.72
C SER A 22 -25.29 -10.04 14.29
N ALA A 23 -25.81 -9.24 15.23
CA ALA A 23 -26.12 -7.82 14.94
C ALA A 23 -24.88 -7.00 14.55
N TYR A 24 -23.68 -7.58 14.70
CA TYR A 24 -22.38 -6.92 14.58
C TYR A 24 -21.83 -6.81 13.14
N LYS A 25 -22.59 -7.16 12.09
CA LYS A 25 -22.14 -7.08 10.68
C LYS A 25 -23.22 -6.63 9.69
N ASP A 26 -24.18 -5.82 10.12
CA ASP A 26 -25.10 -5.18 9.17
C ASP A 26 -24.37 -4.04 8.42
N MET A 27 -23.85 -4.36 7.23
CA MET A 27 -23.11 -3.43 6.36
C MET A 27 -23.96 -2.22 5.91
N ALA A 28 -25.30 -2.30 6.02
CA ALA A 28 -26.19 -1.19 5.67
C ALA A 28 -26.20 -0.09 6.75
N THR A 29 -25.67 -0.36 7.94
CA THR A 29 -25.65 0.59 9.06
C THR A 29 -24.24 1.10 9.32
N THR A 30 -24.09 2.36 9.72
CA THR A 30 -22.80 2.93 10.12
C THR A 30 -22.12 2.12 11.23
N ALA A 31 -22.89 1.61 12.21
CA ALA A 31 -22.35 0.80 13.29
C ALA A 31 -21.79 -0.55 12.81
N GLY A 32 -22.47 -1.22 11.87
CA GLY A 32 -21.98 -2.47 11.29
C GLY A 32 -20.78 -2.26 10.37
N GLN A 33 -20.74 -1.16 9.62
CA GLN A 33 -19.57 -0.75 8.84
C GLN A 33 -18.35 -0.52 9.74
N GLN A 34 -18.52 0.28 10.81
CA GLN A 34 -17.46 0.56 11.76
C GLN A 34 -16.94 -0.71 12.42
N SER A 35 -17.82 -1.62 12.82
CA SER A 35 -17.38 -2.90 13.39
C SER A 35 -16.52 -3.73 12.44
N ILE A 36 -16.80 -3.71 11.13
CA ILE A 36 -15.98 -4.42 10.14
C ILE A 36 -14.61 -3.76 10.02
N ILE A 37 -14.57 -2.43 9.99
CA ILE A 37 -13.34 -1.62 9.95
C ILE A 37 -12.50 -1.86 11.20
N ASP A 38 -13.09 -1.84 12.39
CA ASP A 38 -12.41 -2.08 13.66
C ASP A 38 -11.81 -3.50 13.70
N GLN A 39 -12.57 -4.51 13.27
CA GLN A 39 -12.06 -5.88 13.16
C GLN A 39 -10.92 -5.99 12.14
N ALA A 40 -10.95 -5.23 11.04
CA ALA A 40 -9.86 -5.20 10.09
C ALA A 40 -8.60 -4.55 10.70
N ASN A 41 -8.76 -3.46 11.45
CA ASN A 41 -7.67 -2.80 12.14
C ASN A 41 -7.02 -3.69 13.21
N ASP A 42 -7.81 -4.53 13.92
CA ASP A 42 -7.28 -5.55 14.82
C ASP A 42 -6.38 -6.54 14.07
N PHE A 43 -6.82 -7.00 12.88
CA PHE A 43 -6.01 -7.88 12.03
C PHE A 43 -4.74 -7.19 11.53
N LEU A 44 -4.80 -5.93 11.10
CA LEU A 44 -3.62 -5.18 10.66
C LEU A 44 -2.62 -4.96 11.80
N THR A 45 -3.11 -4.66 13.00
CA THR A 45 -2.28 -4.53 14.21
C THR A 45 -1.56 -5.84 14.54
N ALA A 46 -2.21 -6.98 14.29
CA ALA A 46 -1.61 -8.31 14.44
C ALA A 46 -0.74 -8.75 13.26
N GLY A 47 -0.58 -7.92 12.21
CA GLY A 47 0.13 -8.29 10.98
C GLY A 47 -0.59 -9.33 10.11
N ASN A 48 -1.87 -9.60 10.38
CA ASN A 48 -2.68 -10.56 9.62
C ASN A 48 -3.37 -9.86 8.43
N CYS A 49 -2.58 -9.52 7.41
CA CYS A 49 -3.08 -8.79 6.24
C CYS A 49 -4.21 -9.54 5.52
N GLU A 50 -4.12 -10.87 5.37
CA GLU A 50 -5.16 -11.68 4.71
C GLU A 50 -6.48 -11.70 5.51
N GLY A 51 -6.40 -11.71 6.85
CA GLY A 51 -7.58 -11.58 7.71
C GLY A 51 -8.28 -10.23 7.53
N ALA A 52 -7.49 -9.15 7.46
CA ALA A 52 -8.00 -7.80 7.21
C ALA A 52 -8.66 -7.68 5.82
N ILE A 53 -8.02 -8.21 4.77
CA ILE A 53 -8.58 -8.28 3.42
C ILE A 53 -9.90 -9.07 3.44
N GLY A 54 -9.90 -10.25 4.06
CA GLY A 54 -11.06 -11.14 4.10
C GLY A 54 -12.28 -10.53 4.79
N VAL A 55 -12.07 -9.74 5.86
CA VAL A 55 -13.18 -9.10 6.58
C VAL A 55 -13.72 -7.85 5.86
N LEU A 56 -12.86 -7.08 5.18
CA LEU A 56 -13.25 -5.87 4.46
C LEU A 56 -13.89 -6.16 3.11
N LYS A 57 -13.48 -7.23 2.44
CA LYS A 57 -13.93 -7.54 1.08
C LYS A 57 -15.45 -7.51 0.90
N PRO A 58 -16.28 -8.12 1.77
CA PRO A 58 -17.73 -8.03 1.63
C PRO A 58 -18.28 -6.60 1.68
N LEU A 59 -17.67 -5.72 2.50
CA LEU A 59 -18.08 -4.32 2.60
C LEU A 59 -17.68 -3.53 1.35
N VAL A 60 -16.46 -3.74 0.85
CA VAL A 60 -15.93 -3.08 -0.36
C VAL A 60 -16.68 -3.48 -1.62
N ASP A 61 -17.10 -4.75 -1.72
CA ASP A 61 -17.92 -5.24 -2.85
C ASP A 61 -19.40 -4.83 -2.73
N SER A 62 -19.81 -4.19 -1.63
CA SER A 62 -21.21 -3.81 -1.36
C SER A 62 -21.52 -2.38 -1.83
N PRO A 63 -22.81 -2.03 -2.05
CA PRO A 63 -23.21 -0.64 -2.31
C PRO A 63 -23.05 0.29 -1.11
N TYR A 64 -22.71 -0.26 0.07
CA TYR A 64 -22.52 0.48 1.31
C TYR A 64 -21.06 0.81 1.60
N VAL A 65 -20.16 0.52 0.65
CA VAL A 65 -18.75 0.90 0.78
C VAL A 65 -18.63 2.39 1.06
N ASN A 66 -17.79 2.72 2.02
CA ASN A 66 -17.46 4.10 2.36
C ASN A 66 -15.96 4.31 2.20
N TYR A 67 -15.57 5.58 2.28
CA TYR A 67 -14.21 6.02 2.08
C TYR A 67 -13.22 5.37 3.07
N GLU A 68 -13.58 5.30 4.35
CA GLU A 68 -12.74 4.73 5.40
C GLU A 68 -12.46 3.24 5.14
N ALA A 69 -13.49 2.49 4.72
CA ALA A 69 -13.33 1.08 4.36
C ALA A 69 -12.34 0.89 3.21
N LEU A 70 -12.34 1.76 2.19
CA LEU A 70 -11.37 1.72 1.09
C LEU A 70 -9.94 2.03 1.57
N MET A 71 -9.76 3.00 2.46
CA MET A 71 -8.45 3.32 3.04
C MET A 71 -7.87 2.15 3.83
N VAL A 72 -8.66 1.51 4.69
CA VAL A 72 -8.21 0.34 5.45
C VAL A 72 -8.00 -0.87 4.54
N TYR A 73 -8.79 -1.01 3.47
CA TYR A 73 -8.61 -2.08 2.49
C TYR A 73 -7.33 -1.91 1.67
N SER A 74 -7.02 -0.69 1.24
CA SER A 74 -5.73 -0.34 0.66
C SER A 74 -4.59 -0.68 1.63
N SER A 75 -4.70 -0.25 2.89
CA SER A 75 -3.72 -0.55 3.94
C SER A 75 -3.49 -2.05 4.13
N ALA A 76 -4.54 -2.87 4.00
CA ALA A 76 -4.43 -4.32 4.07
C ALA A 76 -3.66 -4.92 2.88
N TYR A 77 -3.84 -4.39 1.68
CA TYR A 77 -3.00 -4.75 0.53
C TYR A 77 -1.58 -4.21 0.63
N SER A 78 -1.37 -3.02 1.19
CA SER A 78 -0.04 -2.48 1.52
C SER A 78 0.71 -3.38 2.51
N CYS A 79 0.02 -3.84 3.57
CA CYS A 79 0.51 -4.82 4.53
C CYS A 79 0.92 -6.12 3.82
N ARG A 80 0.07 -6.65 2.92
CA ARG A 80 0.39 -7.83 2.10
C ARG A 80 1.57 -7.57 1.14
N GLY A 81 1.73 -6.34 0.68
CA GLY A 81 2.87 -5.85 -0.08
C GLY A 81 4.15 -5.69 0.74
N GLY A 82 4.14 -6.08 2.01
CA GLY A 82 5.28 -6.03 2.92
C GLY A 82 5.45 -4.70 3.64
N ILE A 83 4.57 -3.70 3.42
CA ILE A 83 4.69 -2.39 4.09
C ILE A 83 4.43 -2.53 5.58
N ASN A 84 5.49 -2.37 6.37
CA ASN A 84 5.37 -2.12 7.81
C ASN A 84 5.46 -0.61 8.08
N MET A 85 4.32 0.08 8.10
CA MET A 85 4.27 1.54 8.19
C MET A 85 4.94 2.09 9.46
N ALA A 86 4.76 1.41 10.60
CA ALA A 86 5.39 1.81 11.86
C ALA A 86 6.92 1.72 11.79
N ALA A 87 7.46 0.62 11.25
CA ALA A 87 8.89 0.46 11.04
C ALA A 87 9.42 1.47 9.99
N LEU A 88 8.65 1.72 8.94
CA LEU A 88 8.99 2.64 7.86
C LEU A 88 9.14 4.08 8.36
N ILE A 89 8.12 4.60 9.05
CA ILE A 89 8.15 5.94 9.64
C ILE A 89 9.30 6.06 10.64
N GLY A 90 9.48 5.02 11.47
CA GLY A 90 10.57 4.93 12.44
C GLY A 90 11.96 5.01 11.79
N ASN A 91 12.18 4.27 10.70
CA ASN A 91 13.47 4.27 10.01
C ASN A 91 13.70 5.56 9.20
N LEU A 92 12.65 6.16 8.63
CA LEU A 92 12.76 7.36 7.80
C LEU A 92 13.01 8.64 8.59
N LYS A 93 12.51 8.75 9.82
CA LYS A 93 12.66 9.96 10.65
C LYS A 93 14.12 10.19 11.09
N ASP A 94 14.89 9.11 11.21
CA ASP A 94 16.26 9.11 11.72
C ASP A 94 17.30 9.17 10.57
N LEU A 95 16.83 9.26 9.31
CA LEU A 95 17.69 9.46 8.14
C LEU A 95 18.21 10.91 8.11
N ASN A 96 19.46 11.11 8.53
CA ASN A 96 20.17 12.40 8.40
C ASN A 96 21.02 12.40 7.11
N GLY A 97 20.38 12.32 5.94
CA GLY A 97 21.05 12.30 4.62
C GLY A 97 21.63 10.93 4.22
N SER A 98 21.19 9.85 4.89
CA SER A 98 21.53 8.47 4.55
C SER A 98 20.64 7.90 3.43
N ASP A 99 21.15 6.86 2.75
CA ASP A 99 20.52 6.11 1.65
C ASP A 99 19.03 5.77 1.91
N VAL A 100 18.13 6.61 1.38
CA VAL A 100 16.68 6.47 1.52
C VAL A 100 16.23 5.15 0.90
N TRP A 101 16.74 4.81 -0.29
CA TRP A 101 16.41 3.57 -0.99
C TRP A 101 16.81 2.34 -0.18
N GLY A 102 18.00 2.35 0.40
CA GLY A 102 18.44 1.29 1.31
C GLY A 102 17.52 1.11 2.51
N VAL A 103 17.08 2.20 3.15
CA VAL A 103 16.12 2.09 4.27
C VAL A 103 14.76 1.57 3.83
N LEU A 104 14.23 2.06 2.72
CA LEU A 104 12.95 1.60 2.16
C LEU A 104 13.01 0.10 1.80
N ILE A 105 14.07 -0.33 1.10
CA ILE A 105 14.28 -1.73 0.71
C ILE A 105 14.49 -2.63 1.93
N LYS A 106 15.27 -2.20 2.92
CA LYS A 106 15.46 -2.99 4.15
C LYS A 106 14.12 -3.19 4.88
N THR A 107 13.29 -2.16 4.93
CA THR A 107 12.02 -2.21 5.65
C THR A 107 11.01 -3.09 4.93
N ASN A 108 10.97 -3.02 3.60
CA ASN A 108 9.96 -3.69 2.76
C ASN A 108 10.65 -4.49 1.66
N TYR A 109 11.54 -5.40 2.06
CA TYR A 109 12.34 -6.20 1.14
C TYR A 109 11.44 -7.07 0.25
N SER A 110 11.73 -7.10 -1.04
CA SER A 110 11.10 -8.02 -1.99
C SER A 110 12.15 -8.81 -2.76
N THR A 111 11.80 -10.06 -3.01
CA THR A 111 12.48 -11.02 -3.88
C THR A 111 12.06 -10.89 -5.35
N GLY A 112 11.04 -10.09 -5.66
CA GLY A 112 10.40 -9.98 -6.97
C GLY A 112 9.44 -11.13 -7.30
N ALA A 113 9.41 -12.21 -6.53
CA ALA A 113 8.55 -13.39 -6.74
C ALA A 113 7.55 -13.64 -5.59
N ASP A 114 7.56 -12.79 -4.57
CA ASP A 114 6.71 -12.87 -3.36
C ASP A 114 5.30 -12.29 -3.55
N GLY A 115 5.03 -11.68 -4.72
CA GLY A 115 3.74 -11.05 -5.01
C GLY A 115 3.55 -9.68 -4.35
N HIS A 116 4.60 -9.09 -3.75
CA HIS A 116 4.51 -7.77 -3.15
C HIS A 116 4.08 -6.70 -4.16
N LEU A 117 4.67 -6.71 -5.36
CA LEU A 117 4.34 -5.73 -6.41
C LEU A 117 2.85 -5.76 -6.77
N ALA A 118 2.29 -6.96 -6.98
CA ALA A 118 0.88 -7.12 -7.30
C ALA A 118 -0.05 -6.66 -6.16
N ALA A 119 0.35 -6.88 -4.90
CA ALA A 119 -0.38 -6.38 -3.75
C ALA A 119 -0.35 -4.85 -3.66
N LEU A 120 0.82 -4.24 -3.88
CA LEU A 120 0.99 -2.78 -3.91
C LEU A 120 0.23 -2.12 -5.06
N ASP A 121 0.23 -2.71 -6.26
CA ASP A 121 -0.59 -2.24 -7.38
C ASP A 121 -2.08 -2.27 -7.03
N THR A 122 -2.51 -3.28 -6.27
CA THR A 122 -3.91 -3.38 -5.81
C THR A 122 -4.21 -2.28 -4.79
N ALA A 123 -3.31 -2.04 -3.83
CA ALA A 123 -3.44 -0.96 -2.86
C ALA A 123 -3.54 0.42 -3.55
N TRP A 124 -2.65 0.69 -4.52
CA TRP A 124 -2.66 1.90 -5.33
C TRP A 124 -4.02 2.10 -6.03
N LYS A 125 -4.52 1.08 -6.73
CA LYS A 125 -5.81 1.13 -7.42
C LYS A 125 -6.98 1.41 -6.46
N ILE A 126 -6.96 0.83 -5.26
CA ILE A 126 -7.99 1.08 -4.23
C ILE A 126 -7.95 2.55 -3.76
N LEU A 127 -6.75 3.11 -3.50
CA LEU A 127 -6.65 4.53 -3.10
C LEU A 127 -7.18 5.46 -4.18
N CYS A 128 -6.88 5.16 -5.44
CA CYS A 128 -7.35 5.99 -6.53
C CYS A 128 -8.87 5.83 -6.75
N GLN A 129 -9.47 4.67 -6.44
CA GLN A 129 -10.94 4.51 -6.39
C GLN A 129 -11.60 5.27 -5.23
N ALA A 130 -10.87 5.44 -4.12
CA ALA A 130 -11.35 6.23 -2.99
C ALA A 130 -11.33 7.74 -3.28
N ALA A 131 -10.61 8.19 -4.32
CA ALA A 131 -10.71 9.54 -4.86
C ALA A 131 -11.96 9.64 -5.77
N ASN A 132 -12.52 10.84 -5.92
CA ASN A 132 -13.66 11.08 -6.79
C ASN A 132 -13.38 10.48 -8.20
N PRO A 133 -14.21 9.55 -8.72
CA PRO A 133 -13.90 8.78 -9.94
C PRO A 133 -13.70 9.61 -11.21
N ILE A 134 -14.07 10.90 -11.19
CA ILE A 134 -13.93 11.82 -12.33
C ILE A 134 -12.48 12.32 -12.49
N ASP A 135 -11.69 12.38 -11.41
CA ASP A 135 -10.37 13.04 -11.40
C ASP A 135 -9.19 12.06 -11.24
N TYR A 136 -9.44 10.77 -11.47
CA TYR A 136 -8.44 9.69 -11.40
C TYR A 136 -7.33 9.90 -12.46
N PRO A 137 -6.01 9.88 -12.13
CA PRO A 137 -5.36 9.57 -10.84
C PRO A 137 -4.75 10.79 -10.11
N ASN A 138 -5.27 12.00 -10.25
CA ASN A 138 -4.60 13.22 -9.75
C ASN A 138 -4.63 13.33 -8.21
N ALA A 139 -3.53 13.77 -7.60
CA ALA A 139 -3.40 14.00 -6.15
C ALA A 139 -4.30 15.11 -5.61
N SER A 140 -4.73 16.05 -6.46
CA SER A 140 -5.68 17.11 -6.11
C SER A 140 -7.06 16.58 -5.71
N ALA A 141 -7.42 15.37 -6.17
CA ALA A 141 -8.68 14.71 -5.85
C ALA A 141 -8.62 13.84 -4.58
N ARG A 142 -7.43 13.71 -3.99
CA ARG A 142 -7.16 12.99 -2.75
C ARG A 142 -7.05 13.95 -1.57
N ASN A 143 -7.46 13.53 -0.39
CA ASN A 143 -7.14 14.28 0.83
C ASN A 143 -5.67 14.06 1.25
N ALA A 144 -5.24 14.77 2.29
CA ALA A 144 -3.85 14.71 2.76
C ALA A 144 -3.43 13.29 3.17
N ASP A 145 -4.28 12.55 3.90
CA ASP A 145 -3.98 11.21 4.39
C ASP A 145 -3.82 10.21 3.23
N GLN A 146 -4.69 10.28 2.22
CA GLN A 146 -4.55 9.52 0.98
C GLN A 146 -3.25 9.80 0.24
N ASN A 147 -2.84 11.07 0.17
CA ASN A 147 -1.61 11.44 -0.48
C ASN A 147 -0.39 10.93 0.31
N VAL A 148 -0.46 10.88 1.64
CA VAL A 148 0.57 10.23 2.47
C VAL A 148 0.66 8.74 2.18
N ASP A 149 -0.47 8.03 2.15
CA ASP A 149 -0.49 6.60 1.84
C ASP A 149 0.01 6.31 0.41
N MET A 150 -0.38 7.16 -0.54
CA MET A 150 0.08 7.08 -1.93
C MET A 150 1.61 7.20 -1.99
N ILE A 151 2.20 8.17 -1.31
CA ILE A 151 3.66 8.35 -1.27
C ILE A 151 4.35 7.07 -0.81
N PHE A 152 3.86 6.45 0.26
CA PHE A 152 4.46 5.23 0.77
C PHE A 152 4.23 4.02 -0.13
N ILE A 153 3.05 3.85 -0.71
CA ILE A 153 2.79 2.77 -1.67
C ILE A 153 3.71 2.90 -2.88
N GLN A 154 3.79 4.09 -3.49
CA GLN A 154 4.59 4.33 -4.68
C GLN A 154 6.09 4.19 -4.41
N ALA A 155 6.58 4.71 -3.27
CA ALA A 155 7.96 4.49 -2.86
C ALA A 155 8.27 2.98 -2.75
N ASN A 156 7.33 2.19 -2.26
CA ASN A 156 7.48 0.75 -2.13
C ASN A 156 7.32 -0.03 -3.44
N ILE A 157 6.55 0.48 -4.40
CA ILE A 157 6.52 -0.07 -5.75
C ILE A 157 7.92 0.07 -6.38
N ILE A 158 8.54 1.25 -6.26
CA ILE A 158 9.91 1.47 -6.76
C ILE A 158 10.88 0.50 -6.09
N THR A 159 10.86 0.39 -4.76
CA THR A 159 11.81 -0.45 -4.02
C THR A 159 11.62 -1.94 -4.30
N THR A 160 10.37 -2.39 -4.45
CA THR A 160 10.01 -3.76 -4.83
C THR A 160 10.56 -4.13 -6.21
N VAL A 161 10.59 -3.17 -7.15
CA VAL A 161 11.17 -3.37 -8.49
C VAL A 161 12.70 -3.38 -8.45
N ILE A 162 13.33 -2.40 -7.80
CA ILE A 162 14.81 -2.25 -7.87
C ILE A 162 15.56 -3.24 -6.97
N ALA A 163 14.97 -3.71 -5.87
CA ALA A 163 15.61 -4.64 -4.94
C ALA A 163 16.11 -5.94 -5.61
N PRO A 164 15.28 -6.68 -6.37
CA PRO A 164 15.74 -7.88 -7.09
C PRO A 164 16.72 -7.54 -8.22
N LEU A 165 16.57 -6.39 -8.91
CA LEU A 165 17.52 -5.96 -9.94
C LEU A 165 18.92 -5.77 -9.37
N GLY A 166 19.02 -5.15 -8.18
CA GLY A 166 20.29 -4.87 -7.51
C GLY A 166 20.82 -6.02 -6.67
N ASN A 167 20.11 -7.15 -6.57
CA ASN A 167 20.38 -8.22 -5.60
C ASN A 167 20.57 -7.64 -4.19
N ALA A 168 19.58 -6.86 -3.74
CA ALA A 168 19.67 -6.15 -2.49
C ALA A 168 19.75 -7.09 -1.28
N SER A 169 20.46 -6.67 -0.24
CA SER A 169 20.47 -7.36 1.05
C SER A 169 19.21 -7.04 1.83
N SER A 170 18.46 -8.05 2.28
CA SER A 170 17.29 -7.85 3.15
C SER A 170 17.64 -7.26 4.53
N SER A 171 18.89 -7.40 4.98
CA SER A 171 19.34 -6.92 6.29
C SER A 171 19.83 -5.46 6.29
N THR A 172 20.35 -4.99 5.16
CA THR A 172 20.95 -3.65 5.03
C THR A 172 20.26 -2.77 3.99
N GLY A 173 19.49 -3.36 3.07
CA GLY A 173 18.88 -2.69 1.93
C GLY A 173 19.86 -2.26 0.83
N LYS A 174 21.17 -2.49 1.03
CA LYS A 174 22.21 -2.13 0.07
C LYS A 174 22.14 -3.00 -1.17
N LYS A 175 22.42 -2.44 -2.34
CA LYS A 175 22.58 -3.19 -3.58
C LYS A 175 23.83 -4.07 -3.54
N GLY A 176 23.74 -5.26 -4.11
CA GLY A 176 24.88 -6.14 -4.37
C GLY A 176 25.55 -5.89 -5.73
N LYS A 177 24.86 -5.20 -6.65
CA LYS A 177 25.37 -4.85 -7.98
C LYS A 177 24.67 -3.61 -8.54
N SER A 178 25.31 -2.97 -9.52
CA SER A 178 24.71 -1.88 -10.30
C SER A 178 23.45 -2.36 -11.04
N ILE A 179 22.44 -1.48 -11.09
CA ILE A 179 21.18 -1.70 -11.83
C ILE A 179 21.06 -0.87 -13.10
N THR A 180 22.11 -0.13 -13.47
CA THR A 180 22.13 0.69 -14.68
C THR A 180 21.83 -0.17 -15.93
N GLY A 181 20.89 0.29 -16.75
CA GLY A 181 20.44 -0.37 -17.98
C GLY A 181 19.63 -1.64 -17.77
N LEU A 182 19.36 -2.04 -16.52
CA LEU A 182 18.55 -3.22 -16.20
C LEU A 182 17.05 -2.92 -16.24
N GLY A 183 16.24 -3.93 -15.91
CA GLY A 183 14.79 -3.85 -15.87
C GLY A 183 14.12 -4.19 -17.19
N THR A 184 13.04 -4.97 -17.10
CA THR A 184 12.10 -5.24 -18.19
C THR A 184 11.28 -3.99 -18.53
N LYS A 185 10.49 -4.04 -19.61
CA LYS A 185 9.51 -2.97 -19.91
C LYS A 185 8.57 -2.74 -18.74
N SER A 186 8.13 -3.83 -18.10
CA SER A 186 7.25 -3.77 -16.93
C SER A 186 7.91 -3.00 -15.79
N ASP A 187 9.12 -3.38 -15.40
CA ASP A 187 9.87 -2.76 -14.30
C ASP A 187 10.02 -1.25 -14.50
N LYS A 188 10.41 -0.86 -15.72
CA LYS A 188 10.60 0.54 -16.12
C LYS A 188 9.30 1.32 -16.03
N CYS A 189 8.18 0.74 -16.48
CA CYS A 189 6.88 1.39 -16.40
C CYS A 189 6.38 1.57 -14.97
N HIS A 190 6.55 0.57 -14.10
CA HIS A 190 6.17 0.69 -12.70
C HIS A 190 6.99 1.77 -11.99
N VAL A 191 8.32 1.80 -12.19
CA VAL A 191 9.19 2.82 -11.59
C VAL A 191 8.83 4.23 -12.09
N GLN A 192 8.57 4.39 -13.40
CA GLN A 192 8.19 5.68 -13.96
C GLN A 192 6.88 6.21 -13.38
N VAL A 193 5.84 5.37 -13.38
CA VAL A 193 4.50 5.76 -12.90
C VAL A 193 4.53 6.03 -11.40
N ALA A 194 5.21 5.18 -10.65
CA ALA A 194 5.35 5.38 -9.21
C ALA A 194 6.10 6.68 -8.89
N LEU A 195 7.15 7.03 -9.64
CA LEU A 195 7.84 8.30 -9.44
C LEU A 195 6.95 9.51 -9.75
N ALA A 196 6.14 9.44 -10.81
CA ALA A 196 5.20 10.50 -11.17
C ALA A 196 4.15 10.72 -10.07
N GLU A 197 3.47 9.64 -9.65
CA GLU A 197 2.44 9.65 -8.61
C GLU A 197 2.97 10.11 -7.24
N LEU A 198 4.19 9.68 -6.89
CA LEU A 198 4.85 10.08 -5.65
C LEU A 198 5.11 11.60 -5.67
N LYS A 199 5.65 12.12 -6.78
CA LYS A 199 5.92 13.55 -6.94
C LYS A 199 4.63 14.37 -6.92
N ASP A 200 3.57 13.91 -7.57
CA ASP A 200 2.28 14.61 -7.57
C ASP A 200 1.72 14.67 -6.14
N SER A 201 1.69 13.53 -5.44
CA SER A 201 1.20 13.43 -4.05
C SER A 201 1.98 14.30 -3.06
N LEU A 202 3.30 14.45 -3.23
CA LEU A 202 4.14 15.31 -2.39
C LEU A 202 3.74 16.79 -2.41
N GLN A 203 3.03 17.26 -3.44
CA GLN A 203 2.58 18.65 -3.54
C GLN A 203 1.39 18.96 -2.61
N TYR A 204 0.69 17.92 -2.14
CA TYR A 204 -0.57 18.04 -1.39
C TYR A 204 -0.45 17.62 0.08
N VAL A 205 0.76 17.33 0.55
CA VAL A 205 1.04 16.94 1.94
C VAL A 205 1.96 17.95 2.62
N SER A 206 1.76 18.17 3.92
CA SER A 206 2.67 18.98 4.71
C SER A 206 3.98 18.23 4.92
N ALA A 207 5.12 18.91 4.77
CA ALA A 207 6.43 18.31 4.95
C ALA A 207 6.63 17.85 6.41
N SER A 208 6.74 16.53 6.61
CA SER A 208 7.33 15.94 7.81
C SER A 208 8.81 15.61 7.57
N ALA A 209 9.57 15.31 8.62
CA ALA A 209 10.99 14.93 8.46
C ALA A 209 11.14 13.72 7.51
N SER A 210 10.30 12.68 7.69
CA SER A 210 10.30 11.49 6.85
C SER A 210 9.93 11.79 5.39
N LEU A 211 8.90 12.63 5.18
CA LEU A 211 8.48 13.02 3.83
C LEU A 211 9.49 13.95 3.16
N LYS A 212 10.22 14.75 3.93
CA LYS A 212 11.30 15.59 3.41
C LYS A 212 12.43 14.74 2.84
N ASN A 213 12.85 13.68 3.55
CA ASN A 213 13.90 12.79 3.06
C ASN A 213 13.51 12.10 1.76
N ILE A 214 12.26 11.62 1.66
CA ILE A 214 11.72 11.09 0.39
C ILE A 214 11.72 12.19 -0.69
N SER A 215 11.19 13.37 -0.38
CA SER A 215 11.11 14.48 -1.34
C SER A 215 12.47 14.92 -1.88
N ASP A 216 13.48 15.07 -1.01
CA ASP A 216 14.85 15.45 -1.40
C ASP A 216 15.49 14.39 -2.33
N GLU A 217 15.29 13.11 -2.02
CA GLU A 217 15.80 12.00 -2.83
C GLU A 217 15.16 11.98 -4.21
N ILE A 218 13.85 12.18 -4.27
CA ILE A 218 13.06 12.20 -5.51
C ILE A 218 13.48 13.39 -6.39
N ASN A 219 13.71 14.56 -5.78
CA ASN A 219 14.25 15.71 -6.48
C ASN A 219 15.65 15.44 -7.05
N THR A 220 16.50 14.69 -6.32
CA THR A 220 17.84 14.29 -6.77
C THR A 220 17.77 13.34 -7.97
N VAL A 221 16.91 12.31 -7.89
CA VAL A 221 16.66 11.39 -9.00
C VAL A 221 16.16 12.15 -10.22
N CYS A 222 15.16 13.01 -10.05
CA CYS A 222 14.58 13.79 -11.14
C CYS A 222 15.56 14.79 -11.79
N ALA A 223 16.44 15.40 -11.00
CA ALA A 223 17.47 16.29 -11.53
C ALA A 223 18.50 15.54 -12.40
N SER A 224 18.63 14.23 -12.20
CA SER A 224 19.55 13.36 -12.93
C SER A 224 18.95 12.77 -14.21
N VAL A 225 17.62 12.85 -14.38
CA VAL A 225 16.92 12.40 -15.60
C VAL A 225 16.85 13.53 -16.62
N ALA A 226 17.38 13.31 -17.83
CA ALA A 226 17.29 14.29 -18.91
C ALA A 226 15.81 14.58 -19.28
N GLY A 227 15.41 15.85 -19.18
CA GLY A 227 14.01 16.26 -19.38
C GLY A 227 13.19 16.36 -18.08
N GLY A 228 13.77 16.01 -16.93
CA GLY A 228 13.13 16.12 -15.61
C GLY A 228 12.33 14.90 -15.20
N CYS A 229 11.52 15.02 -14.12
CA CYS A 229 10.67 13.93 -13.65
C CYS A 229 9.64 13.52 -14.72
N PRO A 230 9.27 12.23 -14.78
CA PRO A 230 8.13 11.80 -15.58
C PRO A 230 6.83 12.43 -15.08
N LEU A 231 5.87 12.57 -16.01
CA LEU A 231 4.51 13.04 -15.74
C LEU A 231 3.46 11.97 -16.06
N ASN A 232 3.88 10.78 -16.49
CA ASN A 232 2.94 9.72 -16.86
C ASN A 232 2.55 8.92 -15.62
N GLU A 233 1.28 9.02 -15.25
CA GLU A 233 0.67 8.30 -14.14
C GLU A 233 -0.11 7.06 -14.63
N SER A 234 -0.10 6.78 -15.94
CA SER A 234 -0.79 5.64 -16.53
C SER A 234 0.14 4.45 -16.76
N LEU A 235 0.01 3.41 -15.92
CA LEU A 235 0.74 2.14 -16.09
C LEU A 235 0.38 1.47 -17.41
N ASP A 236 -0.90 1.37 -17.74
CA ASP A 236 -1.35 0.80 -19.01
C ASP A 236 -0.86 1.62 -20.20
N GLY A 237 -0.84 2.95 -20.08
CA GLY A 237 -0.27 3.85 -21.10
C GLY A 237 1.21 3.56 -21.37
N CYS A 238 2.00 3.36 -20.31
CA CYS A 238 3.41 3.00 -20.45
C CYS A 238 3.62 1.59 -21.02
N LEU A 239 2.88 0.60 -20.52
CA LEU A 239 3.00 -0.79 -20.98
C LEU A 239 2.63 -0.94 -22.46
N ASN A 240 1.66 -0.16 -22.93
CA ASN A 240 1.19 -0.17 -24.31
C ASN A 240 1.88 0.87 -25.21
N ASP A 241 2.87 1.60 -24.71
CA ASP A 241 3.64 2.56 -25.52
C ASP A 241 4.43 1.82 -26.60
N GLY A 242 3.98 1.94 -27.85
CA GLY A 242 4.63 1.36 -29.04
C GLY A 242 5.88 2.12 -29.48
N THR A 243 6.10 3.34 -28.96
CA THR A 243 7.28 4.17 -29.26
C THR A 243 8.43 3.95 -28.27
N ASN A 244 8.18 3.25 -27.16
CA ASN A 244 9.11 3.01 -26.04
C ASN A 244 9.65 4.28 -25.37
N VAL A 245 9.04 5.45 -25.56
CA VAL A 245 9.43 6.70 -24.91
C VAL A 245 9.21 6.61 -23.40
N LEU A 246 8.05 6.12 -22.97
CA LEU A 246 7.71 6.01 -21.55
C LEU A 246 8.63 4.98 -20.84
N PRO A 247 8.75 3.72 -21.29
CA PRO A 247 9.72 2.79 -20.70
C PRO A 247 11.17 3.30 -20.70
N THR A 248 11.58 4.09 -21.69
CA THR A 248 12.93 4.68 -21.70
C THR A 248 13.11 5.67 -20.55
N ALA A 249 12.11 6.51 -20.26
CA ALA A 249 12.13 7.38 -19.08
C ALA A 249 12.21 6.58 -17.78
N GLY A 250 11.47 5.46 -17.69
CA GLY A 250 11.59 4.49 -16.59
C GLY A 250 13.02 3.95 -16.40
N GLY A 251 13.70 3.61 -17.49
CA GLY A 251 15.10 3.19 -17.47
C GLY A 251 16.04 4.28 -16.93
N LEU A 252 15.88 5.52 -17.37
CA LEU A 252 16.68 6.65 -16.88
C LEU A 252 16.48 6.90 -15.38
N ILE A 253 15.28 6.67 -14.86
CA ILE A 253 14.99 6.76 -13.42
C ILE A 253 15.70 5.64 -12.66
N ILE A 254 15.65 4.41 -13.16
CA ILE A 254 16.38 3.28 -12.56
C ILE A 254 17.88 3.58 -12.52
N ASP A 255 18.44 4.10 -13.62
CA ASP A 255 19.84 4.50 -13.70
C ASP A 255 20.18 5.61 -12.69
N ALA A 256 19.31 6.62 -12.57
CA ALA A 256 19.47 7.69 -11.59
C ALA A 256 19.43 7.17 -10.15
N ILE A 257 18.49 6.29 -9.81
CA ILE A 257 18.43 5.63 -8.49
C ILE A 257 19.71 4.83 -8.22
N ASP A 258 20.26 4.14 -9.22
CA ASP A 258 21.52 3.42 -9.07
C ASP A 258 22.67 4.34 -8.63
N THR A 259 22.70 5.60 -9.05
CA THR A 259 23.79 6.52 -8.66
C THR A 259 23.73 6.97 -7.19
N VAL A 260 22.56 6.92 -6.56
CA VAL A 260 22.31 7.42 -5.20
C VAL A 260 22.10 6.29 -4.17
N TRP A 261 21.68 5.10 -4.62
CA TRP A 261 21.53 3.89 -3.80
C TRP A 261 22.89 3.23 -3.49
N ASN A 262 23.28 3.17 -2.21
CA ASN A 262 24.64 2.82 -1.75
C ASN A 262 24.72 1.62 -0.78
#